data_AF-A0A1J4YRD6-F1
#
_entry.id   AF-A0A1J4YRD6-F1
#
_cell.length_a   1.000
_cell.length_b   1.000
_cell.length_c   1.000
_cell.angle_alpha   90.00
_cell.angle_beta   90.00
_cell.angle_gamma   90.00
#
_symmetry.space_group_name_H-M   'P 1'
#
loop_
_entity.id
_entity.type
_entity.pdbx_description
1 polymer ?
#
loop_
_entity_poly.entity_id
_entity_poly.type
_entity_poly.pdbx_seq_one_letter_code
_entity_poly.pdbx_strand_id
1 'polypeptide(L)'
;MPKKRIQLELIKFTICVFFVLLFVTAVNFYSFLSTMLPSSLILQSKARIIIFGLVTTVLIFGITWMLVQWFTYRTIGPIVRLEREIKSMVDSGDYRPLTVRKGDILQGLIEHFNLLIEKLIQKR
;
A
#
# COMPACT_ATOMS: atom_id res chain seq x y z
N MET A 1 -16.65 10.29 -9.15
CA MET A 1 -15.85 9.43 -10.05
C MET A 1 -14.36 9.18 -9.68
N PRO A 2 -13.66 9.92 -8.78
CA PRO A 2 -12.22 9.69 -8.55
C PRO A 2 -11.88 8.42 -7.74
N LYS A 3 -12.81 7.94 -6.88
CA LYS A 3 -12.62 6.73 -6.07
C LYS A 3 -12.29 5.47 -6.88
N LYS A 4 -12.95 5.27 -8.04
CA LYS A 4 -12.71 4.09 -8.90
C LYS A 4 -11.36 4.14 -9.61
N ARG A 5 -10.88 5.34 -9.96
CA ARG A 5 -9.59 5.52 -10.63
C ARG A 5 -8.41 5.25 -9.69
N ILE A 6 -8.47 5.78 -8.46
CA ILE A 6 -7.45 5.53 -7.43
C ILE A 6 -7.40 4.03 -7.06
N GLN A 7 -8.57 3.38 -6.92
CA GLN A 7 -8.63 1.94 -6.68
C GLN A 7 -7.99 1.12 -7.81
N LEU A 8 -8.23 1.50 -9.07
CA LEU A 8 -7.64 0.83 -10.23
C LEU A 8 -6.12 1.01 -10.29
N GLU A 9 -5.63 2.22 -10.02
CA GLU A 9 -4.19 2.51 -9.97
C GLU A 9 -3.52 1.73 -8.84
N LEU A 10 -4.16 1.60 -7.68
CA LEU A 10 -3.65 0.74 -6.59
C LEU A 10 -3.63 -0.73 -6.95
N ILE A 11 -4.68 -1.23 -7.61
CA ILE A 11 -4.72 -2.63 -8.06
C ILE A 11 -3.58 -2.88 -9.06
N LYS A 12 -3.38 -1.98 -10.03
CA LYS A 12 -2.25 -2.08 -10.98
C LYS A 12 -0.90 -2.07 -10.27
N PHE A 13 -0.71 -1.16 -9.32
CA PHE A 13 0.50 -1.10 -8.51
C PHE A 13 0.72 -2.39 -7.71
N THR A 14 -0.33 -2.92 -7.10
CA THR A 14 -0.29 -4.18 -6.33
C THR A 14 0.10 -5.37 -7.19
N ILE A 15 -0.50 -5.48 -8.38
CA ILE A 15 -0.17 -6.51 -9.36
C ILE A 15 1.29 -6.38 -9.79
N CYS A 16 1.76 -5.16 -10.07
CA CYS A 16 3.14 -4.90 -10.44
C CYS A 16 4.12 -5.31 -9.34
N VAL A 17 3.90 -4.86 -8.10
CA VAL A 17 4.72 -5.21 -6.94
C VAL A 17 4.72 -6.72 -6.71
N PHE A 18 3.56 -7.37 -6.84
CA PHE A 18 3.46 -8.83 -6.72
C PHE A 18 4.33 -9.55 -7.75
N PHE A 19 4.27 -9.16 -9.03
CA PHE A 19 5.10 -9.77 -10.07
C PHE A 19 6.59 -9.51 -9.86
N VAL A 20 6.97 -8.31 -9.41
CA VAL A 20 8.37 -8.00 -9.07
C VAL A 20 8.85 -8.88 -7.93
N LEU A 21 8.07 -9.01 -6.85
CA LEU A 21 8.41 -9.88 -5.72
C LEU A 21 8.49 -11.35 -6.13
N LEU A 22 7.57 -11.81 -6.96
CA LEU A 22 7.58 -13.17 -7.49
C LEU A 22 8.84 -13.42 -8.31
N PHE A 23 9.20 -12.50 -9.22
CA PHE A 23 10.41 -12.60 -10.03
C PHE A 23 11.67 -12.64 -9.15
N VAL A 24 11.81 -11.70 -8.22
CA VAL A 24 12.95 -11.66 -7.28
C VAL A 24 13.04 -12.94 -6.47
N THR A 25 11.92 -13.46 -5.98
CA THR A 25 11.88 -14.70 -5.20
C THR A 25 12.27 -15.90 -6.05
N ALA A 26 11.77 -15.99 -7.28
CA ALA A 26 12.11 -17.07 -8.20
C ALA A 26 13.62 -17.09 -8.54
N VAL A 27 14.21 -15.92 -8.81
CA VAL A 27 15.64 -15.78 -9.06
C VAL A 27 16.46 -16.19 -7.83
N ASN A 28 16.12 -15.68 -6.64
CA ASN A 28 16.80 -16.04 -5.40
C ASN A 28 16.70 -17.54 -5.11
N PHE A 29 15.51 -18.12 -5.31
CA PHE A 29 15.28 -19.53 -5.04
C PHE A 29 16.03 -20.43 -6.02
N TYR A 30 16.07 -20.08 -7.31
CA TYR A 30 16.90 -20.78 -8.29
C TYR A 30 18.39 -20.69 -7.94
N SER A 31 18.89 -19.49 -7.60
CA SER A 31 20.27 -19.28 -7.18
C SER A 31 20.63 -20.12 -5.96
N PHE A 32 19.75 -20.15 -4.96
CA PHE A 32 19.90 -20.97 -3.76
C PHE A 32 19.97 -22.46 -4.08
N LEU A 33 19.04 -22.98 -4.88
CA LEU A 33 19.03 -24.39 -5.28
C LEU A 33 20.29 -24.77 -6.06
N SER A 34 20.74 -23.91 -6.98
CA SER A 34 21.95 -24.16 -7.77
C SER A 34 23.24 -24.15 -6.95
N THR A 35 23.25 -23.44 -5.81
CA THR A 35 24.40 -23.38 -4.90
C THR A 35 24.42 -24.57 -3.93
N MET A 36 23.24 -25.00 -3.46
CA MET A 36 23.11 -25.98 -2.37
C MET A 36 22.95 -27.43 -2.85
N LEU A 37 22.46 -27.64 -4.08
CA LEU A 37 22.14 -28.98 -4.57
C LEU A 37 22.82 -29.27 -5.92
N PRO A 38 23.49 -30.43 -6.05
CA PRO A 38 23.92 -30.92 -7.35
C PRO A 38 22.71 -31.20 -8.25
N SER A 39 22.88 -30.97 -9.56
CA SER A 39 21.80 -30.97 -10.55
C SER A 39 20.98 -32.27 -10.61
N SER A 40 21.58 -33.40 -10.23
CA SER A 40 20.94 -34.72 -10.17
C SER A 40 19.90 -34.84 -9.04
N LEU A 41 20.10 -34.17 -7.91
CA LEU A 41 19.18 -34.19 -6.76
C LEU A 41 18.00 -33.23 -6.94
N ILE A 42 18.16 -32.20 -7.77
CA ILE A 42 17.08 -31.27 -8.15
C ILE A 42 15.99 -32.02 -8.90
N LEU A 43 16.37 -32.97 -9.78
CA LEU A 43 15.43 -33.75 -10.58
C LEU A 43 14.58 -34.70 -9.73
N GLN A 44 15.14 -35.27 -8.67
CA GLN A 44 14.43 -36.14 -7.72
C GLN A 44 13.56 -35.34 -6.75
N SER A 45 13.94 -34.09 -6.46
CA SER A 45 13.25 -33.24 -5.48
C SER A 45 12.19 -32.33 -6.09
N LYS A 46 11.86 -32.49 -7.38
CA LYS A 46 10.89 -31.64 -8.12
C LYS A 46 9.58 -31.43 -7.37
N ALA A 47 8.98 -32.49 -6.83
CA ALA A 47 7.71 -32.38 -6.11
C ALA A 47 7.83 -31.50 -4.85
N ARG A 48 8.91 -31.66 -4.07
CA ARG A 48 9.17 -30.83 -2.88
C ARG A 48 9.44 -29.37 -3.25
N ILE A 49 10.18 -29.14 -4.34
CA ILE A 49 10.48 -27.80 -4.86
C ILE A 49 9.19 -27.10 -5.31
N ILE A 50 8.29 -27.80 -6.00
CA ILE A 50 6.99 -27.27 -6.43
C ILE A 50 6.11 -26.93 -5.23
N ILE A 51 5.98 -27.85 -4.27
CA ILE A 51 5.19 -27.60 -3.05
C ILE A 51 5.73 -26.39 -2.29
N PHE A 52 7.05 -26.33 -2.10
CA PHE A 52 7.69 -25.19 -1.45
C PHE A 52 7.41 -23.89 -2.18
N GLY A 53 7.63 -23.84 -3.50
CA GLY A 53 7.35 -22.66 -4.32
C GLY A 53 5.89 -22.21 -4.27
N LEU A 54 4.95 -23.15 -4.23
CA LEU A 54 3.52 -22.85 -4.12
C LEU A 54 3.20 -22.24 -2.75
N VAL A 55 3.71 -22.82 -1.66
CA VAL A 55 3.57 -22.27 -0.30
C VAL A 55 4.17 -20.88 -0.21
N THR A 56 5.40 -20.67 -0.73
CA THR A 56 6.05 -19.36 -0.72
C THR A 56 5.25 -18.33 -1.52
N THR A 57 4.71 -18.71 -2.68
CA THR A 57 3.90 -17.81 -3.52
C THR A 57 2.63 -17.37 -2.81
N VAL A 58 1.91 -18.31 -2.19
CA VAL A 58 0.70 -18.01 -1.41
C VAL A 58 1.02 -17.07 -0.24
N LEU A 59 2.14 -17.30 0.43
CA LEU A 59 2.57 -16.50 1.58
C LEU A 59 2.96 -15.08 1.17
N ILE A 60 3.74 -14.92 0.09
CA ILE A 60 4.08 -13.61 -0.49
C ILE A 60 2.82 -12.88 -0.94
N PHE A 61 1.91 -13.56 -1.63
CA PHE A 61 0.65 -12.96 -2.07
C PHE A 61 -0.17 -12.47 -0.86
N GLY A 62 -0.32 -13.31 0.17
CA GLY A 62 -1.05 -12.96 1.38
C GLY A 62 -0.47 -11.75 2.11
N ILE A 63 0.84 -11.71 2.30
CA ILE A 63 1.53 -10.58 2.94
C ILE A 63 1.39 -9.31 2.10
N THR A 64 1.61 -9.40 0.79
CA THR A 64 1.50 -8.25 -0.13
C THR A 64 0.08 -7.69 -0.11
N TRP A 65 -0.93 -8.56 -0.18
CA TRP A 65 -2.33 -8.18 -0.11
C TRP A 65 -2.66 -7.48 1.22
N MET A 66 -2.21 -8.03 2.34
CA MET A 66 -2.42 -7.46 3.66
C MET A 66 -1.77 -6.08 3.80
N LEU A 67 -0.53 -5.90 3.33
CA LEU A 67 0.17 -4.61 3.33
C LEU A 67 -0.54 -3.56 2.47
N VAL A 68 -1.00 -3.93 1.28
CA VAL A 68 -1.74 -3.03 0.39
C VAL A 68 -3.05 -2.60 1.03
N GLN A 69 -3.83 -3.54 1.58
CA GLN A 69 -5.07 -3.21 2.29
C GLN A 69 -4.78 -2.27 3.45
N TRP A 70 -3.79 -2.59 4.29
CA TRP A 70 -3.40 -1.76 5.42
C TRP A 70 -3.00 -0.34 4.99
N PHE A 71 -2.17 -0.21 3.95
CA PHE A 71 -1.77 1.09 3.41
C PHE A 71 -2.95 1.87 2.82
N THR A 72 -3.86 1.18 2.12
CA THR A 72 -5.07 1.79 1.55
C THR A 72 -5.96 2.37 2.63
N TYR A 73 -6.23 1.60 3.69
CA TYR A 73 -7.07 2.05 4.80
C TYR A 73 -6.43 3.18 5.59
N ARG A 74 -5.12 3.11 5.83
CA ARG A 74 -4.43 4.04 6.73
C ARG A 74 -3.96 5.34 6.06
N THR A 75 -3.73 5.33 4.75
CA THR A 75 -3.20 6.49 4.01
C THR A 75 -4.24 7.08 3.07
N ILE A 76 -4.79 6.28 2.16
CA ILE A 76 -5.64 6.80 1.07
C ILE A 76 -7.02 7.23 1.58
N GLY A 77 -7.60 6.45 2.50
CA GLY A 77 -8.88 6.78 3.12
C GLY A 77 -8.89 8.19 3.72
N PRO A 78 -7.95 8.52 4.62
CA PRO A 78 -7.78 9.87 5.16
C PRO A 78 -7.53 10.95 4.09
N ILE A 79 -6.65 10.72 3.10
CA ILE A 79 -6.36 11.70 2.03
C ILE A 79 -7.64 12.09 1.27
N VAL A 80 -8.43 11.10 0.84
CA VAL A 80 -9.65 11.36 0.06
C VAL A 80 -10.72 12.07 0.89
N ARG A 81 -10.72 11.91 2.22
CA ARG A 81 -11.59 12.66 3.13
C ARG A 81 -11.14 14.12 3.23
N LEU A 82 -9.84 14.35 3.44
CA LEU A 82 -9.26 15.68 3.50
C LEU A 82 -9.51 16.48 2.22
N GLU A 83 -9.28 15.87 1.05
CA GLU A 83 -9.50 16.52 -0.24
C GLU A 83 -10.94 17.04 -0.38
N ARG A 84 -11.93 16.22 0.03
CA ARG A 84 -13.35 16.62 -0.01
C ARG A 84 -13.65 17.73 0.97
N GLU A 85 -13.08 17.65 2.17
CA GLU A 85 -13.34 18.63 3.21
C GLU A 85 -12.75 19.99 2.85
N ILE A 86 -11.48 20.02 2.39
CA ILE A 86 -10.83 21.22 1.86
C ILE A 86 -11.63 21.80 0.70
N LYS A 87 -12.04 20.96 -0.27
CA LYS A 87 -12.85 21.42 -1.40
C LYS A 87 -14.17 22.05 -0.92
N SER A 88 -14.83 21.44 0.06
CA SER A 88 -16.08 21.98 0.61
C SER A 88 -15.88 23.34 1.28
N MET A 89 -14.77 23.57 1.99
CA MET A 89 -14.46 24.86 2.61
C MET A 89 -14.14 25.93 1.56
N VAL A 90 -13.45 25.56 0.49
CA VAL A 90 -13.17 26.48 -0.62
C VAL A 90 -14.47 26.89 -1.33
N ASP A 91 -15.37 25.93 -1.56
CA ASP A 91 -16.64 26.18 -2.25
C ASP A 91 -17.64 26.96 -1.37
N SER A 92 -17.67 26.72 -0.05
CA SER A 92 -18.61 27.37 0.87
C SER A 92 -18.08 28.68 1.48
N GLY A 93 -16.75 28.87 1.52
CA GLY A 93 -16.10 29.95 2.25
C GLY A 93 -16.14 29.79 3.79
N ASP A 94 -16.67 28.66 4.30
CA ASP A 94 -16.73 28.33 5.72
C ASP A 94 -15.49 27.50 6.11
N TYR A 95 -14.50 28.17 6.67
CA TYR A 95 -13.26 27.55 7.11
C TYR A 95 -13.42 26.99 8.52
N ARG A 96 -13.25 25.67 8.65
CA ARG A 96 -13.38 24.95 9.92
C ARG A 96 -12.18 24.02 10.17
N PRO A 97 -11.88 23.66 11.43
CA PRO A 97 -10.82 22.70 11.73
C PRO A 97 -11.11 21.33 11.09
N LEU A 98 -10.12 20.77 10.42
CA LEU A 98 -10.14 19.41 9.89
C LEU A 98 -10.04 18.40 11.02
N THR A 99 -10.83 17.33 10.94
CA THR A 99 -10.84 16.25 11.96
C THR A 99 -10.29 14.96 11.39
N VAL A 100 -9.49 14.25 12.19
CA VAL A 100 -8.94 12.93 11.85
C VAL A 100 -9.16 11.94 12.97
N ARG A 101 -9.18 10.67 12.60
CA ARG A 101 -9.22 9.59 13.57
C ARG A 101 -7.86 9.46 14.26
N LYS A 102 -7.87 9.24 15.57
CA LYS A 102 -6.64 8.92 16.34
C LYS A 102 -5.92 7.72 15.71
N GLY A 103 -4.64 7.89 15.38
CA GLY A 103 -3.78 6.85 14.80
C GLY A 103 -3.66 6.86 13.27
N ASP A 104 -4.36 7.77 12.57
CA ASP A 104 -4.14 8.02 11.14
C ASP A 104 -2.73 8.62 10.94
N ILE A 105 -1.99 8.15 9.92
CA ILE A 105 -0.60 8.58 9.65
C ILE A 105 -0.52 10.09 9.38
N LEU A 106 -1.61 10.69 8.89
CA LEU A 106 -1.69 12.10 8.50
C LEU A 106 -2.01 13.05 9.66
N GLN A 107 -2.10 12.55 10.90
CA GLN A 107 -2.49 13.40 12.04
C GLN A 107 -1.60 14.64 12.16
N GLY A 108 -0.27 14.47 12.10
CA GLY A 108 0.66 15.60 12.15
C GLY A 108 0.44 16.60 11.01
N LEU A 109 0.21 16.12 9.78
CA LEU A 109 -0.08 17.01 8.64
C LEU A 109 -1.33 17.85 8.90
N ILE A 110 -2.37 17.24 9.47
CA ILE A 110 -3.65 17.90 9.70
C ILE A 110 -3.56 18.93 10.82
N GLU A 111 -2.77 18.67 11.87
CA GLU A 111 -2.47 19.66 12.89
C GLU A 111 -1.83 20.92 12.28
N HIS A 112 -0.88 20.76 11.34
CA HIS A 112 -0.30 21.90 10.63
C HIS A 112 -1.31 22.63 9.73
N PHE A 113 -2.20 21.90 9.04
CA PHE A 113 -3.29 22.52 8.27
C PHE A 113 -4.25 23.31 9.16
N ASN A 114 -4.60 22.78 10.33
CA ASN A 114 -5.48 23.46 11.27
C ASN A 114 -4.84 24.76 11.79
N LEU A 115 -3.53 24.76 12.07
CA LEU A 115 -2.81 25.98 12.42
C LEU A 115 -2.81 27.02 11.28
N LEU A 116 -2.71 26.58 10.02
CA LEU A 116 -2.82 27.47 8.86
C LEU A 116 -4.23 28.05 8.73
N ILE A 117 -5.26 27.22 8.89
CA ILE A 117 -6.67 27.63 8.84
C ILE A 117 -6.95 28.66 9.95
N GLU A 118 -6.48 28.42 11.16
CA GLU A 118 -6.65 29.34 12.30
C GLU A 118 -6.02 30.71 12.00
N LYS A 119 -4.79 30.73 11.45
CA LYS A 119 -4.14 31.98 11.03
C LYS A 119 -4.88 32.70 9.90
N LEU A 120 -5.52 31.98 8.99
CA LEU A 120 -6.32 32.57 7.91
C LEU A 120 -7.61 33.19 8.43
N ILE A 121 -8.27 32.54 9.39
CA ILE A 121 -9.48 33.05 10.04
C ILE A 121 -9.17 34.29 10.87
N GLN A 122 -8.06 34.29 11.62
CA GLN A 122 -7.68 35.40 12.49
C GLN A 122 -7.23 36.66 11.74
N LYS A 123 -6.85 36.53 10.45
CA LYS A 123 -6.41 37.64 9.60
C LYS A 123 -7.54 38.28 8.78
N ARG A 124 -8.76 37.77 8.91
CA ARG A 124 -9.97 38.27 8.27
C ARG A 124 -10.79 39.10 9.26
#